data_AF-A0A016TLT1-F1
#
_entry.id   AF-A0A016TLT1-F1
#
_cell.length_a   1.000
_cell.length_b   1.000
_cell.length_c   1.000
_cell.angle_alpha   90.00
_cell.angle_beta   90.00
_cell.angle_gamma   90.00
#
_symmetry.space_group_name_H-M   'P 1'
#
loop_
_entity.id
_entity.type
_entity.pdbx_description
1 polymer ?
#
loop_
_entity_poly.entity_id
_entity_poly.type
_entity_poly.pdbx_seq_one_letter_code
_entity_poly.pdbx_strand_id
1 'polypeptide(L)'
;MLGHNPNTIYQITNYYNDKVQVRKNHVHKSVYRIAKVVQDVLKDVESQEPRFISTLVETNGRYDGLIVHSPHEYEAILYLNQMGVFNFVDDGSIQGCAVLKLSDGRKRSMSLWVEFITASGYLSARKIRSRFQTLVGQVVEKPPFRDYCKLLTDTSDVRLRVDDKYVVQITCAFRCNGIWPRSASHWPNNTIPWPNPAVAAEVKNEGFDLTSRETGSMPSQQNKQASSMEGDAWAMNLTGAENVLLAGNRRKALSILKCLRDTHLDFPGTPITNYILKTLMLYECEKHCNDYEWEDNCIGDRIIGVLLQLVSCLQCRRCAHYFLPQLDLLRGKPHHLLDQSSKMAWNLVRKLMLDARALESL
;
A
#
# COMPACT_ATOMS: atom_id res chain seq x y z
N MET A 1 10.15 -30.87 -7.46
CA MET A 1 9.58 -29.57 -7.05
C MET A 1 8.79 -29.78 -5.77
N LEU A 2 8.86 -28.84 -4.83
CA LEU A 2 8.31 -29.03 -3.47
C LEU A 2 6.77 -29.06 -3.49
N GLY A 3 6.12 -28.47 -4.49
CA GLY A 3 4.66 -28.47 -4.65
C GLY A 3 4.02 -29.82 -4.96
N HIS A 4 4.78 -30.84 -5.37
CA HIS A 4 4.22 -32.15 -5.71
C HIS A 4 4.38 -33.19 -4.60
N ASN A 5 5.02 -32.84 -3.48
CA ASN A 5 5.13 -33.71 -2.32
C ASN A 5 3.84 -33.60 -1.49
N PRO A 6 3.06 -34.68 -1.31
CA PRO A 6 1.84 -34.66 -0.50
C PRO A 6 2.05 -34.11 0.91
N ASN A 7 3.23 -34.35 1.49
CA ASN A 7 3.57 -33.81 2.80
C ASN A 7 3.67 -32.28 2.76
N THR A 8 4.27 -31.69 1.73
CA THR A 8 4.39 -30.22 1.62
C THR A 8 3.02 -29.55 1.42
N ILE A 9 2.12 -30.16 0.65
CA ILE A 9 0.74 -29.67 0.46
C ILE A 9 -0.01 -29.69 1.80
N TYR A 10 0.12 -30.78 2.54
CA TYR A 10 -0.44 -30.92 3.88
C TYR A 10 0.08 -29.83 4.82
N GLN A 11 1.40 -29.59 4.84
CA GLN A 11 2.02 -28.57 5.67
C GLN A 11 1.57 -27.15 5.35
N ILE A 12 1.46 -26.81 4.06
CA ILE A 12 0.94 -25.50 3.63
C ILE A 12 -0.50 -25.30 4.09
N THR A 13 -1.31 -26.35 3.96
CA THR A 13 -2.72 -26.32 4.38
C THR A 13 -2.84 -26.13 5.88
N ASN A 14 -2.07 -26.87 6.68
CA ASN A 14 -2.04 -26.72 8.13
C ASN A 14 -1.55 -25.34 8.56
N TYR A 15 -0.42 -24.86 8.01
CA TYR A 15 0.10 -23.53 8.30
C TYR A 15 -0.93 -22.43 8.00
N TYR A 16 -1.67 -22.58 6.90
CA TYR A 16 -2.75 -21.67 6.56
C TYR A 16 -3.90 -21.72 7.57
N ASN A 17 -4.35 -22.91 7.95
CA ASN A 17 -5.47 -23.07 8.88
C ASN A 17 -5.12 -22.67 10.32
N ASP A 18 -3.87 -22.82 10.73
CA ASP A 18 -3.44 -22.56 12.10
C ASP A 18 -2.88 -21.15 12.24
N LYS A 19 -1.75 -20.87 11.59
CA LYS A 19 -1.01 -19.60 11.77
C LYS A 19 -1.67 -18.45 11.02
N VAL A 20 -2.03 -18.67 9.76
CA VAL A 20 -2.61 -17.59 8.93
C VAL A 20 -4.01 -17.22 9.41
N GLN A 21 -4.85 -18.17 9.82
CA GLN A 21 -6.17 -17.83 10.40
C GLN A 21 -6.05 -17.10 11.73
N VAL A 22 -5.15 -17.51 12.63
CA VAL A 22 -4.89 -16.77 13.89
C VAL A 22 -4.48 -15.33 13.60
N ARG A 23 -3.55 -15.13 12.65
CA ARG A 23 -3.15 -13.79 12.20
C ARG A 23 -4.34 -13.00 11.64
N LYS A 24 -5.17 -13.60 10.78
CA LYS A 24 -6.36 -12.95 10.21
C LYS A 24 -7.36 -12.54 11.28
N ASN A 25 -7.63 -13.43 12.24
CA ASN A 25 -8.54 -13.16 13.35
C ASN A 25 -8.02 -12.04 14.25
N HIS A 26 -6.71 -12.01 14.52
CA HIS A 26 -6.08 -10.91 15.25
C HIS A 26 -6.26 -9.57 14.53
N VAL A 27 -5.86 -9.52 13.25
CA VAL A 27 -5.97 -8.32 12.41
C VAL A 27 -7.42 -7.86 12.30
N HIS A 28 -8.38 -8.76 12.13
CA HIS A 28 -9.80 -8.40 12.02
C HIS A 28 -10.32 -7.69 13.28
N LYS A 29 -9.95 -8.17 14.47
CA LYS A 29 -10.30 -7.50 15.74
C LYS A 29 -9.66 -6.10 15.84
N SER A 30 -8.38 -5.98 15.48
CA SER A 30 -7.69 -4.70 15.49
C SER A 30 -8.26 -3.71 14.48
N VAL A 31 -8.63 -4.18 13.28
CA VAL A 31 -9.27 -3.37 12.23
C VAL A 31 -10.54 -2.70 12.73
N TYR A 32 -11.42 -3.41 13.46
CA TYR A 32 -12.64 -2.82 14.00
C TYR A 32 -12.35 -1.70 14.99
N ARG A 33 -11.39 -1.92 15.91
CA ARG A 33 -10.94 -0.88 16.85
C ARG A 33 -10.36 0.33 16.13
N ILE A 34 -9.48 0.11 15.15
CA ILE A 34 -8.85 1.17 14.37
C ILE A 34 -9.89 1.96 13.57
N ALA A 35 -10.81 1.29 12.87
CA ALA A 35 -11.83 1.94 12.09
C ALA A 35 -12.72 2.84 12.97
N LYS A 36 -13.09 2.36 14.17
CA LYS A 36 -13.88 3.14 15.11
C LYS A 36 -13.15 4.41 15.57
N VAL A 37 -11.87 4.29 15.94
CA VAL A 37 -11.06 5.46 16.34
C VAL A 37 -10.93 6.46 15.20
N VAL A 38 -10.69 6.00 13.97
CA VAL A 38 -10.60 6.87 12.80
C VAL A 38 -11.93 7.57 12.52
N GLN A 39 -13.05 6.86 12.58
CA GLN A 39 -14.38 7.46 12.41
C GLN A 39 -14.69 8.53 13.46
N ASP A 40 -14.38 8.26 14.73
CA ASP A 40 -14.64 9.20 15.82
C ASP A 40 -13.76 10.45 15.69
N VAL A 41 -12.47 10.29 15.35
CA VAL A 41 -11.58 11.43 15.07
C VAL A 41 -12.07 12.24 13.87
N LEU A 42 -12.44 11.58 12.78
CA LEU A 42 -12.89 12.26 11.56
C LEU A 42 -14.21 13.00 11.77
N LYS A 43 -15.11 12.50 12.61
CA LYS A 43 -16.35 13.19 12.98
C LYS A 43 -16.07 14.53 13.65
N ASP A 44 -15.11 14.56 14.58
CA ASP A 44 -14.73 15.80 15.28
C ASP A 44 -13.92 16.74 14.37
N VAL A 45 -13.16 16.20 13.41
CA VAL A 45 -12.53 17.01 12.35
C VAL A 45 -13.59 17.64 11.45
N GLU A 46 -14.59 16.88 11.00
CA GLU A 46 -15.69 17.36 10.16
C GLU A 46 -16.47 18.50 10.83
N SER A 47 -16.65 18.44 12.16
CA SER A 47 -17.29 19.52 12.92
C SER A 47 -16.55 20.86 12.83
N GLN A 48 -15.23 20.84 12.60
CA GLN A 48 -14.38 22.02 12.45
C GLN A 48 -14.16 22.38 10.97
N GLU A 49 -14.20 21.39 10.08
CA GLU A 49 -13.98 21.53 8.65
C GLU A 49 -14.86 20.53 7.88
N PRO A 50 -16.08 20.93 7.46
CA PRO A 50 -17.07 20.04 6.85
C PRO A 50 -16.66 19.40 5.52
N ARG A 51 -15.52 19.78 4.95
CA ARG A 51 -14.97 19.18 3.72
C ARG A 51 -14.24 17.86 3.95
N PHE A 52 -13.82 17.56 5.18
CA PHE A 52 -13.13 16.31 5.54
C PHE A 52 -14.11 15.28 6.12
N ILE A 53 -15.02 14.80 5.28
CA ILE A 53 -16.08 13.86 5.65
C ILE A 53 -15.52 12.45 5.68
N SER A 54 -15.79 11.69 6.75
CA SER A 54 -15.38 10.29 6.83
C SER A 54 -16.04 9.45 5.73
N THR A 55 -15.22 8.80 4.91
CA THR A 55 -15.67 7.84 3.89
C THR A 55 -15.47 6.39 4.32
N LEU A 56 -15.07 6.16 5.57
CA LEU A 56 -14.76 4.84 6.08
C LEU A 56 -16.06 4.09 6.41
N VAL A 57 -16.54 3.30 5.46
CA VAL A 57 -17.79 2.53 5.56
C VAL A 57 -17.48 1.04 5.62
N GLU A 58 -18.16 0.33 6.53
CA GLU A 58 -18.10 -1.13 6.59
C GLU A 58 -19.03 -1.74 5.54
N THR A 59 -18.54 -2.70 4.77
CA THR A 59 -19.32 -3.51 3.84
C THR A 59 -18.82 -4.94 3.91
N ASN A 60 -19.69 -5.88 4.28
CA ASN A 60 -19.37 -7.32 4.41
C ASN A 60 -18.13 -7.60 5.29
N GLY A 61 -18.02 -6.93 6.44
CA GLY A 61 -16.91 -7.14 7.40
C GLY A 61 -15.57 -6.54 6.96
N ARG A 62 -15.56 -5.66 5.96
CA ARG A 62 -14.38 -4.91 5.50
C ARG A 62 -14.70 -3.43 5.43
N TYR A 63 -13.71 -2.60 5.74
CA TYR A 63 -13.83 -1.15 5.58
C TYR A 63 -13.23 -0.72 4.25
N ASP A 64 -14.00 -0.05 3.40
CA ASP A 64 -13.47 0.54 2.17
C ASP A 64 -12.43 1.63 2.51
N GLY A 65 -11.28 1.59 1.85
CA GLY A 65 -10.16 2.49 2.12
C GLY A 65 -9.29 2.11 3.33
N LEU A 66 -9.53 0.99 4.04
CA LEU A 66 -8.64 0.55 5.11
C LEU A 66 -7.62 -0.49 4.63
N ILE A 67 -6.33 -0.19 4.81
CA ILE A 67 -5.19 -0.99 4.40
C ILE A 67 -4.44 -1.49 5.63
N VAL A 68 -4.10 -2.78 5.65
CA VAL A 68 -3.30 -3.41 6.71
C VAL A 68 -1.85 -3.58 6.25
N HIS A 69 -0.95 -2.78 6.83
CA HIS A 69 0.49 -2.84 6.54
C HIS A 69 1.19 -3.89 7.39
N SER A 70 0.81 -4.03 8.67
CA SER A 70 1.23 -5.08 9.59
C SER A 70 0.14 -5.32 10.66
N PRO A 71 0.28 -6.29 11.58
CA PRO A 71 -0.62 -6.44 12.73
C PRO A 71 -0.69 -5.18 13.63
N HIS A 72 0.30 -4.29 13.52
CA HIS A 72 0.42 -3.08 14.33
C HIS A 72 0.34 -1.78 13.53
N GLU A 73 0.37 -1.84 12.20
CA GLU A 73 0.37 -0.66 11.32
C GLU A 73 -0.74 -0.72 10.28
N TYR A 74 -1.51 0.36 10.20
CA TYR A 74 -2.70 0.49 9.38
C TYR A 74 -2.67 1.82 8.63
N GLU A 75 -3.43 1.88 7.54
CA GLU A 75 -3.68 3.12 6.81
C GLU A 75 -5.16 3.21 6.45
N ALA A 76 -5.79 4.33 6.76
CA ALA A 76 -7.14 4.67 6.35
C ALA A 76 -7.09 5.76 5.27
N ILE A 77 -7.65 5.47 4.10
CA ILE A 77 -7.80 6.42 3.01
C ILE A 77 -9.06 7.25 3.25
N LEU A 78 -8.88 8.55 3.41
CA LEU A 78 -9.95 9.54 3.48
C LEU A 78 -10.21 10.07 2.06
N TYR A 79 -11.27 9.59 1.41
CA TYR A 79 -11.62 10.07 0.08
C TYR A 79 -12.27 11.44 0.18
N LEU A 80 -11.63 12.43 -0.44
CA LEU A 80 -12.16 13.78 -0.56
C LEU A 80 -13.26 13.80 -1.63
N ASN A 81 -14.11 14.84 -1.58
CA ASN A 81 -15.08 15.13 -2.64
C ASN A 81 -14.42 15.15 -4.01
N GLN A 82 -15.19 14.87 -5.08
CA GLN A 82 -14.67 14.76 -6.43
C GLN A 82 -13.76 15.94 -6.82
N MET A 83 -12.69 15.64 -7.57
CA MET A 83 -11.69 16.62 -7.99
C MET A 83 -12.27 17.78 -8.81
N GLY A 84 -13.45 17.63 -9.42
CA GLY A 84 -14.19 18.72 -10.05
C GLY A 84 -13.44 19.36 -11.23
N VAL A 85 -12.94 20.58 -11.04
CA VAL A 85 -12.38 21.43 -12.11
C VAL A 85 -10.90 21.17 -12.43
N PHE A 86 -10.28 20.20 -11.76
CA PHE A 86 -8.88 19.81 -12.00
C PHE A 86 -8.76 18.71 -13.05
N ASN A 87 -7.76 18.84 -13.90
CA ASN A 87 -7.28 17.78 -14.76
C ASN A 87 -6.17 17.02 -14.04
N PHE A 88 -6.24 15.70 -14.13
CA PHE A 88 -5.12 14.81 -13.81
C PHE A 88 -4.05 14.93 -14.90
N VAL A 89 -2.79 15.13 -14.48
CA VAL A 89 -1.64 15.21 -15.37
C VAL A 89 -0.55 14.27 -14.87
N ASP A 90 -0.27 13.25 -15.69
CA ASP A 90 0.83 12.29 -15.50
C ASP A 90 1.74 12.34 -16.74
N ASP A 91 2.81 13.11 -16.62
CA ASP A 91 3.85 13.27 -17.64
C ASP A 91 5.15 12.51 -17.30
N GLY A 92 5.15 11.74 -16.20
CA GLY A 92 6.31 11.00 -15.71
C GLY A 92 7.42 11.85 -15.09
N SER A 93 7.21 13.15 -14.90
CA SER A 93 8.21 14.05 -14.31
C SER A 93 8.55 13.70 -12.86
N ILE A 94 7.56 13.22 -12.09
CA ILE A 94 7.71 12.79 -10.70
C ILE A 94 7.34 11.31 -10.63
N GLN A 95 8.32 10.47 -10.31
CA GLN A 95 8.12 9.02 -10.32
C GLN A 95 7.07 8.61 -9.28
N GLY A 96 6.08 7.83 -9.72
CA GLY A 96 5.01 7.36 -8.85
C GLY A 96 4.00 8.43 -8.45
N CYS A 97 4.09 9.64 -9.01
CA CYS A 97 3.21 10.75 -8.64
C CYS A 97 2.61 11.40 -9.88
N ALA A 98 1.56 12.15 -9.65
CA ALA A 98 0.91 12.99 -10.66
C ALA A 98 0.52 14.33 -10.04
N VAL A 99 0.13 15.28 -10.89
CA VAL A 99 -0.32 16.60 -10.44
C VAL A 99 -1.76 16.86 -10.87
N LEU A 100 -2.47 17.62 -10.05
CA LEU A 100 -3.83 18.10 -10.34
C LEU A 100 -3.74 19.57 -10.72
N LYS A 101 -4.07 19.91 -11.97
CA LYS A 101 -3.97 21.27 -12.51
C LYS A 101 -5.33 21.79 -12.93
N LEU A 102 -5.63 23.06 -12.65
CA LEU A 102 -6.87 23.68 -13.11
C LEU A 102 -7.03 23.54 -14.63
N SER A 103 -8.22 23.09 -15.05
CA SER A 103 -8.59 23.04 -16.47
C SER A 103 -8.69 24.43 -17.10
N ASP A 104 -9.14 25.40 -16.31
CA ASP A 104 -9.23 26.81 -16.68
C ASP A 104 -9.01 27.67 -15.41
N GLY A 105 -8.14 28.67 -15.49
CA GLY A 105 -7.85 29.57 -14.36
C GLY A 105 -9.08 30.32 -13.85
N ARG A 106 -10.08 30.57 -14.69
CA ARG A 106 -11.34 31.21 -14.31
C ARG A 106 -12.19 30.34 -13.38
N LYS A 107 -12.00 29.02 -13.40
CA LYS A 107 -12.71 28.07 -12.53
C LYS A 107 -12.08 27.95 -11.14
N ARG A 108 -11.02 28.73 -10.83
CA ARG A 108 -10.33 28.67 -9.53
C ARG A 108 -11.27 28.87 -8.34
N SER A 109 -12.15 29.87 -8.41
CA SER A 109 -13.13 30.17 -7.36
C SER A 109 -14.26 29.14 -7.25
N MET A 110 -14.44 28.28 -8.26
CA MET A 110 -15.43 27.19 -8.22
C MET A 110 -14.90 25.95 -7.49
N SER A 111 -13.60 25.91 -7.15
CA SER A 111 -13.02 24.77 -6.44
C SER A 111 -13.36 24.82 -4.95
N LEU A 112 -13.77 23.68 -4.39
CA LEU A 112 -13.92 23.49 -2.94
C LEU A 112 -12.60 23.65 -2.17
N TRP A 113 -11.46 23.58 -2.85
CA TRP A 113 -10.13 23.54 -2.28
C TRP A 113 -9.30 24.77 -2.69
N VAL A 114 -9.97 25.90 -2.95
CA VAL A 114 -9.40 27.10 -3.57
C VAL A 114 -8.14 27.63 -2.88
N GLU A 115 -8.09 27.57 -1.55
CA GLU A 115 -6.97 28.04 -0.73
C GLU A 115 -5.71 27.16 -0.86
N PHE A 116 -5.89 25.92 -1.32
CA PHE A 116 -4.80 24.96 -1.52
C PHE A 116 -4.25 24.98 -2.96
N ILE A 117 -4.80 25.82 -3.82
CA ILE A 117 -4.33 26.01 -5.19
C ILE A 117 -3.11 26.95 -5.20
N THR A 118 -2.01 26.51 -5.79
CA THR A 118 -0.80 27.32 -5.98
C THR A 118 -1.04 28.48 -6.96
N ALA A 119 -0.12 29.45 -6.99
CA ALA A 119 -0.20 30.55 -7.95
C ALA A 119 -0.22 30.05 -9.41
N SER A 120 0.48 28.95 -9.69
CA SER A 120 0.56 28.30 -10.99
C SER A 120 -0.65 27.39 -11.32
N GLY A 121 -1.65 27.31 -10.43
CA GLY A 121 -2.89 26.59 -10.67
C GLY A 121 -2.88 25.09 -10.34
N TYR A 122 -1.90 24.61 -9.55
CA TYR A 122 -1.85 23.22 -9.08
C TYR A 122 -2.51 23.07 -7.71
N LEU A 123 -3.28 22.01 -7.51
CA LEU A 123 -3.81 21.65 -6.19
C LEU A 123 -2.73 20.96 -5.37
N SER A 124 -2.25 21.61 -4.30
CA SER A 124 -1.14 21.12 -3.48
C SER A 124 -1.58 20.02 -2.52
N ALA A 125 -1.04 18.81 -2.72
CA ALA A 125 -1.20 17.70 -1.77
C ALA A 125 -0.66 18.07 -0.38
N ARG A 126 0.55 18.64 -0.30
CA ARG A 126 1.20 19.08 0.94
C ARG A 126 0.35 20.07 1.74
N LYS A 127 -0.24 21.09 1.08
CA LYS A 127 -1.06 22.08 1.79
C LYS A 127 -2.34 21.47 2.38
N ILE A 128 -3.01 20.59 1.63
CA ILE A 128 -4.18 19.85 2.14
C ILE A 128 -3.78 19.00 3.34
N ARG A 129 -2.68 18.23 3.23
CA ARG A 129 -2.20 17.37 4.32
C ARG A 129 -1.82 18.17 5.56
N SER A 130 -1.12 19.29 5.39
CA SER A 130 -0.75 20.16 6.51
C SER A 130 -1.96 20.74 7.24
N ARG A 131 -2.98 21.19 6.50
CA ARG A 131 -4.26 21.63 7.09
C ARG A 131 -4.95 20.50 7.83
N PHE A 132 -5.04 19.33 7.21
CA PHE A 132 -5.68 18.16 7.79
C PHE A 132 -4.94 17.67 9.06
N GLN A 133 -3.60 17.64 9.04
CA GLN A 133 -2.77 17.32 10.20
C GLN A 133 -3.03 18.26 11.37
N THR A 134 -3.16 19.57 11.09
CA THR A 134 -3.46 20.58 12.12
C THR A 134 -4.82 20.31 12.78
N LEU A 135 -5.85 20.04 11.97
CA LEU A 135 -7.19 19.73 12.47
C LEU A 135 -7.20 18.44 13.31
N VAL A 136 -6.55 17.38 12.82
CA VAL A 136 -6.43 16.12 13.55
C VAL A 136 -5.67 16.31 14.87
N GLY A 137 -4.57 17.07 14.86
CA GLY A 137 -3.82 17.42 16.08
C GLY A 137 -4.70 18.10 17.13
N GLN A 138 -5.48 19.10 16.73
CA GLN A 138 -6.42 19.80 17.62
C GLN A 138 -7.53 18.89 18.17
N VAL A 139 -7.97 17.90 17.39
CA VAL A 139 -9.00 16.94 17.82
C VAL A 139 -8.41 15.96 18.85
N VAL A 140 -7.26 15.36 18.56
CA VAL A 140 -6.70 14.31 19.43
C VAL A 140 -6.14 14.82 20.77
N GLU A 141 -5.91 16.13 20.89
CA GLU A 141 -5.54 16.78 22.16
C GLU A 141 -6.72 16.91 23.15
N LYS A 142 -7.96 16.72 22.69
CA LYS A 142 -9.18 16.85 23.53
C LYS A 142 -9.58 15.50 24.13
N PRO A 143 -10.19 15.47 25.34
CA PRO A 143 -10.83 14.26 25.86
C PRO A 143 -12.00 13.80 24.97
N PRO A 144 -12.23 12.49 24.81
CA PRO A 144 -11.49 11.39 25.41
C PRO A 144 -10.26 10.95 24.59
N PHE A 145 -10.02 11.51 23.41
CA PHE A 145 -8.96 11.06 22.50
C PHE A 145 -7.58 11.12 23.12
N ARG A 146 -7.27 12.18 23.87
CA ARG A 146 -5.97 12.39 24.51
C ARG A 146 -5.47 11.19 25.33
N ASP A 147 -6.39 10.40 25.89
CA ASP A 147 -6.06 9.30 26.79
C ASP A 147 -5.54 8.07 26.03
N TYR A 148 -5.90 7.91 24.75
CA TYR A 148 -5.61 6.69 23.99
C TYR A 148 -5.13 6.94 22.54
N CYS A 149 -5.11 8.18 22.06
CA CYS A 149 -4.78 8.53 20.69
C CYS A 149 -3.85 9.74 20.66
N LYS A 150 -2.68 9.61 20.03
CA LYS A 150 -1.65 10.67 19.98
C LYS A 150 -1.17 10.87 18.54
N LEU A 151 -1.08 12.11 18.10
CA LEU A 151 -0.45 12.45 16.81
C LEU A 151 1.06 12.23 16.88
N LEU A 152 1.62 11.54 15.88
CA LEU A 152 3.06 11.42 15.68
C LEU A 152 3.57 12.61 14.88
N THR A 153 4.68 13.20 15.31
CA THR A 153 5.22 14.46 14.77
C THR A 153 6.55 14.29 14.03
N ASP A 154 6.98 13.06 13.81
CA ASP A 154 8.22 12.69 13.11
C ASP A 154 8.10 12.76 11.58
N THR A 155 6.90 13.03 11.05
CA THR A 155 6.61 13.09 9.61
C THR A 155 5.55 14.15 9.30
N SER A 156 5.47 14.56 8.02
CA SER A 156 4.37 15.36 7.49
C SER A 156 3.07 14.57 7.26
N ASP A 157 3.12 13.24 7.35
CA ASP A 157 1.94 12.38 7.25
C ASP A 157 1.10 12.43 8.54
N VAL A 158 -0.21 12.28 8.41
CA VAL A 158 -1.12 12.25 9.57
C VAL A 158 -1.11 10.85 10.15
N ARG A 159 -0.24 10.61 11.14
CA ARG A 159 -0.10 9.31 11.81
C ARG A 159 -0.51 9.41 13.28
N LEU A 160 -1.39 8.51 13.70
CA LEU A 160 -1.89 8.41 15.06
C LEU A 160 -1.33 7.16 15.72
N ARG A 161 -0.80 7.29 16.94
CA ARG A 161 -0.56 6.16 17.84
C ARG A 161 -1.82 5.92 18.67
N VAL A 162 -2.39 4.74 18.53
CA VAL A 162 -3.65 4.33 19.16
C VAL A 162 -3.39 3.23 20.18
N ASP A 163 -3.95 3.39 21.38
CA ASP A 163 -3.82 2.48 22.53
C ASP A 163 -2.35 2.15 22.88
N ASP A 164 -1.43 3.09 22.61
CA ASP A 164 0.04 2.96 22.68
C ASP A 164 0.60 1.69 21.99
N LYS A 165 -0.18 1.07 21.10
CA LYS A 165 0.10 -0.23 20.47
C LYS A 165 0.07 -0.19 18.95
N TYR A 166 -0.86 0.56 18.38
CA TYR A 166 -1.09 0.59 16.94
C TYR A 166 -0.66 1.93 16.36
N VAL A 167 -0.22 1.91 15.11
CA VAL A 167 -0.02 3.13 14.33
C VAL A 167 -1.00 3.13 13.16
N VAL A 168 -1.72 4.23 13.01
CA VAL A 168 -2.71 4.42 11.94
C VAL A 168 -2.35 5.69 11.18
N GLN A 169 -2.09 5.56 9.89
CA GLN A 169 -1.99 6.71 9.00
C GLN A 169 -3.38 7.05 8.43
N ILE A 170 -3.76 8.32 8.42
CA ILE A 170 -4.96 8.79 7.72
C ILE A 170 -4.51 9.61 6.51
N THR A 171 -4.78 9.12 5.31
CA THR A 171 -4.27 9.69 4.06
C THR A 171 -5.42 10.26 3.24
N CYS A 172 -5.44 11.58 3.03
CA CYS A 172 -6.39 12.20 2.11
C CYS A 172 -6.14 11.74 0.68
N ALA A 173 -7.19 11.44 -0.07
CA ALA A 173 -7.07 11.00 -1.46
C ALA A 173 -8.22 11.46 -2.37
N PHE A 174 -7.94 11.50 -3.67
CA PHE A 174 -8.97 11.56 -4.71
C PHE A 174 -9.01 10.23 -5.46
N ARG A 175 -10.21 9.66 -5.60
CA ARG A 175 -10.45 8.43 -6.36
C ARG A 175 -10.53 8.73 -7.86
N CYS A 176 -9.79 7.99 -8.68
CA CYS A 176 -9.71 8.15 -10.14
C CYS A 176 -10.18 6.85 -10.84
N ASN A 177 -11.50 6.65 -10.91
CA ASN A 177 -12.09 5.48 -11.55
C ASN A 177 -12.22 5.67 -13.07
N GLY A 178 -12.17 4.58 -13.83
CA GLY A 178 -12.38 4.57 -15.29
C GLY A 178 -11.28 5.28 -16.09
N ILE A 179 -10.19 5.70 -15.45
CA ILE A 179 -9.02 6.33 -16.06
C ILE A 179 -7.79 5.58 -15.61
N TRP A 180 -6.83 5.38 -16.52
CA TRP A 180 -5.57 4.71 -16.23
C TRP A 180 -4.39 5.67 -16.38
N PRO A 181 -3.40 5.67 -15.46
CA PRO A 181 -2.24 6.54 -15.55
C PRO A 181 -1.42 6.27 -16.81
N ARG A 182 -0.88 7.34 -17.41
CA ARG A 182 -0.03 7.23 -18.61
C ARG A 182 1.27 6.49 -18.29
N SER A 183 1.85 6.75 -17.14
CA SER A 183 3.06 6.08 -16.66
C SER A 183 2.86 4.56 -16.45
N ALA A 184 1.61 4.11 -16.28
CA ALA A 184 1.23 2.70 -16.21
C ALA A 184 0.63 2.15 -17.53
N SER A 185 0.61 2.91 -18.62
CA SER A 185 -0.08 2.52 -19.86
C SER A 185 0.59 1.39 -20.62
N HIS A 186 1.85 1.10 -20.30
CA HIS A 186 2.59 -0.05 -20.83
C HIS A 186 2.04 -1.39 -20.33
N TRP A 187 1.19 -1.38 -19.30
CA TRP A 187 0.53 -2.56 -18.77
C TRP A 187 -0.86 -2.79 -19.43
N PRO A 188 -1.26 -4.05 -19.71
CA PRO A 188 -0.49 -5.29 -19.52
C PRO A 188 0.60 -5.49 -20.58
N ASN A 189 1.59 -6.33 -20.27
CA ASN A 189 2.60 -6.72 -21.25
C ASN A 189 1.99 -7.67 -22.29
N ASN A 190 1.95 -7.25 -23.55
CA ASN A 190 1.36 -8.01 -24.66
C ASN A 190 2.06 -9.36 -24.94
N THR A 191 3.28 -9.58 -24.42
CA THR A 191 3.98 -10.87 -24.58
C THR A 191 3.62 -11.88 -23.49
N ILE A 192 2.86 -11.48 -22.48
CA ILE A 192 2.53 -12.30 -21.32
C ILE A 192 1.03 -12.61 -21.38
N PRO A 193 0.62 -13.89 -21.43
CA PRO A 193 -0.79 -14.28 -21.51
C PRO A 193 -1.50 -14.19 -20.15
N TRP A 194 -1.10 -13.25 -19.29
CA TRP A 194 -1.72 -12.97 -18.01
C TRP A 194 -1.65 -11.49 -17.66
N PRO A 195 -2.71 -10.90 -17.08
CA PRO A 195 -4.03 -11.50 -16.94
C PRO A 195 -4.74 -11.64 -18.30
N ASN A 196 -5.87 -12.37 -18.33
CA ASN A 196 -6.70 -12.36 -19.54
C ASN A 196 -7.25 -10.94 -19.83
N PRO A 197 -7.64 -10.63 -21.08
CA PRO A 197 -8.07 -9.28 -21.46
C PRO A 197 -9.27 -8.74 -20.68
N ALA A 198 -10.20 -9.59 -20.25
CA ALA A 198 -11.37 -9.17 -19.47
C ALA A 198 -10.94 -8.67 -18.08
N VAL A 199 -10.10 -9.42 -17.39
CA VAL A 199 -9.52 -9.01 -16.10
C VAL A 199 -8.64 -7.76 -16.27
N ALA A 200 -7.88 -7.65 -17.36
CA ALA A 200 -7.10 -6.43 -17.63
C ALA A 200 -8.00 -5.19 -17.78
N ALA A 201 -9.16 -5.33 -18.41
CA ALA A 201 -10.15 -4.26 -18.52
C ALA A 201 -10.75 -3.90 -17.16
N GLU A 202 -11.07 -4.90 -16.32
CA GLU A 202 -11.55 -4.66 -14.94
C GLU A 202 -10.53 -3.90 -14.10
N VAL A 203 -9.25 -4.27 -14.16
CA VAL A 203 -8.16 -3.56 -13.47
C VAL A 203 -8.07 -2.10 -13.91
N LYS A 204 -8.18 -1.82 -15.21
CA LYS A 204 -8.15 -0.44 -15.74
C LYS A 204 -9.40 0.34 -15.36
N ASN A 205 -10.55 -0.31 -15.27
CA ASN A 205 -11.81 0.31 -14.89
C ASN A 205 -11.84 0.65 -13.38
N GLU A 206 -11.26 -0.21 -12.54
CA GLU A 206 -11.04 0.05 -11.11
C GLU A 206 -10.22 1.33 -10.91
N GLY A 207 -9.23 1.59 -11.77
CA GLY A 207 -8.47 2.83 -11.79
C GLY A 207 -7.43 2.90 -10.66
N PHE A 208 -7.29 4.07 -10.05
CA PHE A 208 -6.27 4.33 -9.03
C PHE A 208 -6.68 5.49 -8.11
N ASP A 209 -5.96 5.66 -7.01
CA ASP A 209 -6.13 6.79 -6.11
C ASP A 209 -4.94 7.75 -6.18
N LEU A 210 -5.22 9.04 -6.05
CA LEU A 210 -4.24 10.10 -5.85
C LEU A 210 -4.18 10.42 -4.37
N THR A 211 -3.09 10.06 -3.71
CA THR A 211 -2.94 10.18 -2.26
C THR A 211 -2.03 11.35 -1.88
N SER A 212 -2.42 12.09 -0.85
CA SER A 212 -1.57 13.11 -0.26
C SER A 212 -0.71 12.48 0.83
N ARG A 213 0.51 12.10 0.47
CA ARG A 213 1.51 11.55 1.38
C ARG A 213 2.89 12.08 1.05
N GLU A 214 3.82 11.86 1.94
CA GLU A 214 5.23 12.10 1.68
C GLU A 214 5.77 11.10 0.64
N THR A 215 6.42 11.62 -0.40
CA THR A 215 7.07 10.83 -1.45
C THR A 215 8.56 10.87 -1.16
N GLY A 216 9.15 9.71 -0.86
CA GLY A 216 10.46 9.59 -0.22
C GLY A 216 11.69 10.01 -1.03
N SER A 217 11.66 11.14 -1.75
CA SER A 217 12.87 11.80 -2.19
C SER A 217 13.58 12.38 -0.95
N MET A 218 14.52 11.61 -0.38
CA MET A 218 15.60 12.24 0.38
C MET A 218 16.15 13.37 -0.48
N PRO A 219 16.23 14.61 0.01
CA PRO A 219 16.67 15.74 -0.79
C PRO A 219 18.10 15.45 -1.24
N SER A 220 18.27 15.07 -2.51
CA SER A 220 19.56 15.25 -3.15
C SER A 220 19.82 16.75 -3.10
N GLN A 221 20.96 17.14 -2.50
CA GLN A 221 21.33 18.53 -2.22
C GLN A 221 21.41 19.44 -3.48
N GLN A 222 21.06 18.94 -4.66
CA GLN A 222 21.28 19.63 -5.94
C GLN A 222 20.06 20.37 -6.51
N ASN A 223 18.83 20.27 -5.97
CA ASN A 223 17.71 21.04 -6.55
C ASN A 223 16.58 21.42 -5.58
N LYS A 224 16.72 22.57 -4.92
CA LYS A 224 15.67 23.18 -4.06
C LYS A 224 14.37 23.52 -4.80
N GLN A 225 14.40 23.73 -6.12
CA GLN A 225 13.20 24.01 -6.93
C GLN A 225 12.41 22.75 -7.32
N ALA A 226 13.07 21.59 -7.50
CA ALA A 226 12.38 20.32 -7.72
C ALA A 226 11.66 19.85 -6.44
N SER A 227 12.25 20.09 -5.27
CA SER A 227 11.68 19.71 -3.97
C SER A 227 10.38 20.43 -3.57
N SER A 228 10.06 21.57 -4.19
CA SER A 228 8.77 22.25 -3.95
C SER A 228 7.64 21.64 -4.77
N MET A 229 7.90 21.30 -6.05
CA MET A 229 6.89 20.66 -6.91
C MET A 229 6.60 19.20 -6.50
N GLU A 230 7.62 18.45 -6.06
CA GLU A 230 7.45 17.08 -5.56
C GLU A 230 6.53 16.99 -4.33
N GLY A 231 6.57 17.99 -3.45
CA GLY A 231 5.68 18.03 -2.30
C GLY A 231 4.23 18.36 -2.64
N ASP A 232 4.00 19.10 -3.71
CA ASP A 232 2.65 19.47 -4.14
C ASP A 232 2.00 18.38 -5.00
N ALA A 233 2.76 17.38 -5.43
CA ALA A 233 2.29 16.23 -6.19
C ALA A 233 1.54 15.21 -5.33
N TRP A 234 0.70 14.42 -6.00
CA TRP A 234 -0.12 13.38 -5.41
C TRP A 234 0.47 12.01 -5.77
N ALA A 235 0.73 11.18 -4.77
CA ALA A 235 1.28 9.84 -4.98
C ALA A 235 0.18 8.90 -5.50
N MET A 236 0.47 8.16 -6.56
CA MET A 236 -0.47 7.18 -7.11
C MET A 236 -0.51 5.94 -6.22
N ASN A 237 -1.71 5.48 -5.90
CA ASN A 237 -1.96 4.23 -5.19
C ASN A 237 -2.85 3.34 -6.05
N LEU A 238 -2.34 2.18 -6.45
CA LEU A 238 -3.04 1.23 -7.31
C LEU A 238 -3.54 0.00 -6.55
N THR A 239 -3.70 0.09 -5.22
CA THR A 239 -4.07 -1.05 -4.38
C THR A 239 -5.40 -1.69 -4.78
N GLY A 240 -6.40 -0.91 -5.20
CA GLY A 240 -7.67 -1.43 -5.73
C GLY A 240 -7.44 -2.33 -6.95
N ALA A 241 -6.79 -1.78 -7.97
CA ALA A 241 -6.39 -2.47 -9.21
C ALA A 241 -5.55 -3.73 -8.95
N GLU A 242 -4.58 -3.67 -8.02
CA GLU A 242 -3.77 -4.84 -7.65
C GLU A 242 -4.59 -5.96 -6.98
N ASN A 243 -5.63 -5.60 -6.22
CA ASN A 243 -6.47 -6.58 -5.53
C ASN A 243 -7.38 -7.37 -6.50
N VAL A 244 -7.75 -6.79 -7.64
CA VAL A 244 -8.48 -7.47 -8.72
C VAL A 244 -7.65 -8.62 -9.28
N LEU A 245 -6.35 -8.43 -9.45
CA LEU A 245 -5.43 -9.45 -9.96
C LEU A 245 -5.18 -10.62 -8.98
N LEU A 246 -5.42 -10.41 -7.68
CA LEU A 246 -5.08 -11.37 -6.62
C LEU A 246 -6.33 -12.04 -6.05
N ALA A 247 -6.93 -12.92 -6.84
CA ALA A 247 -8.08 -13.74 -6.48
C ALA A 247 -7.70 -15.20 -6.15
N GLY A 248 -8.62 -15.92 -5.50
CA GLY A 248 -8.48 -17.36 -5.21
C GLY A 248 -7.16 -17.73 -4.52
N ASN A 249 -6.47 -18.73 -5.06
CA ASN A 249 -5.23 -19.24 -4.49
C ASN A 249 -4.04 -18.26 -4.55
N ARG A 250 -4.04 -17.30 -5.48
CA ARG A 250 -3.06 -16.18 -5.46
C ARG A 250 -3.18 -15.38 -4.16
N ARG A 251 -4.41 -15.16 -3.67
CA ARG A 251 -4.68 -14.50 -2.38
C ARG A 251 -4.30 -15.37 -1.17
N LYS A 252 -4.50 -16.69 -1.28
CA LYS A 252 -4.07 -17.67 -0.25
C LYS A 252 -2.54 -17.62 -0.09
N ALA A 253 -1.79 -17.71 -1.19
CA ALA A 253 -0.33 -17.61 -1.21
C ALA A 253 0.17 -16.29 -0.62
N LEU A 254 -0.41 -15.15 -1.03
CA LEU A 254 -0.07 -13.86 -0.43
C LEU A 254 -0.33 -13.85 1.09
N SER A 255 -1.44 -14.42 1.56
CA SER A 255 -1.74 -14.47 3.00
C SER A 255 -0.69 -15.24 3.80
N ILE A 256 -0.15 -16.33 3.23
CA ILE A 256 0.94 -17.11 3.83
C ILE A 256 2.22 -16.29 3.88
N LEU A 257 2.59 -15.63 2.76
CA LEU A 257 3.77 -14.76 2.71
C LEU A 257 3.72 -13.62 3.73
N LYS A 258 2.56 -12.97 3.89
CA LYS A 258 2.38 -11.92 4.91
C LYS A 258 2.58 -12.46 6.33
N CYS A 259 2.11 -13.67 6.59
CA CYS A 259 2.28 -14.35 7.88
C CYS A 259 3.75 -14.66 8.15
N LEU A 260 4.44 -15.30 7.21
CA LEU A 260 5.87 -15.59 7.29
C LEU A 260 6.72 -14.32 7.49
N ARG A 261 6.34 -13.21 6.85
CA ARG A 261 7.01 -11.94 7.06
C ARG A 261 6.84 -11.43 8.49
N ASP A 262 5.61 -11.40 8.99
CA ASP A 262 5.33 -10.93 10.35
C ASP A 262 6.06 -11.75 11.43
N THR A 263 6.26 -13.05 11.20
CA THR A 263 6.89 -13.94 12.19
C THR A 263 8.41 -14.06 12.04
N HIS A 264 8.98 -13.83 10.85
CA HIS A 264 10.39 -14.13 10.59
C HIS A 264 11.20 -13.03 9.91
N LEU A 265 10.55 -12.04 9.30
CA LEU A 265 11.21 -10.99 8.52
C LEU A 265 10.91 -9.58 9.07
N ASP A 266 10.15 -9.50 10.15
CA ASP A 266 9.84 -8.27 10.85
C ASP A 266 10.87 -8.01 11.95
N PHE A 267 11.55 -6.87 11.85
CA PHE A 267 12.52 -6.38 12.80
C PHE A 267 12.61 -4.85 12.65
N PRO A 268 13.13 -4.12 13.65
CA PRO A 268 13.19 -2.66 13.60
C PRO A 268 13.86 -2.14 12.32
N GLY A 269 13.12 -1.36 11.54
CA GLY A 269 13.60 -0.77 10.29
C GLY A 269 13.59 -1.70 9.07
N THR A 270 13.04 -2.91 9.17
CA THR A 270 13.01 -3.86 8.05
C THR A 270 12.46 -3.21 6.77
N PRO A 271 13.17 -3.30 5.64
CA PRO A 271 12.69 -2.82 4.35
C PRO A 271 11.55 -3.68 3.79
N ILE A 272 11.34 -4.91 4.31
CA ILE A 272 10.40 -5.88 3.74
C ILE A 272 8.97 -5.56 4.21
N THR A 273 8.16 -4.98 3.33
CA THR A 273 6.76 -4.67 3.60
C THR A 273 5.81 -5.70 2.98
N ASN A 274 4.56 -5.75 3.46
CA ASN A 274 3.48 -6.48 2.80
C ASN A 274 3.27 -6.05 1.35
N TYR A 275 3.56 -4.78 1.06
CA TYR A 275 3.41 -4.21 -0.27
C TYR A 275 4.49 -4.73 -1.24
N ILE A 276 5.73 -4.91 -0.78
CA ILE A 276 6.78 -5.59 -1.55
C ILE A 276 6.37 -7.03 -1.86
N LEU A 277 5.87 -7.78 -0.86
CA LEU A 277 5.43 -9.17 -1.10
C LEU A 277 4.26 -9.23 -2.09
N LYS A 278 3.31 -8.28 -2.01
CA LYS A 278 2.20 -8.15 -2.96
C LYS A 278 2.72 -7.87 -4.38
N THR A 279 3.70 -6.97 -4.50
CA THR A 279 4.35 -6.63 -5.78
C THR A 279 5.05 -7.83 -6.40
N LEU A 280 5.82 -8.58 -5.60
CA LEU A 280 6.50 -9.78 -6.07
C LEU A 280 5.53 -10.91 -6.43
N MET A 281 4.41 -11.04 -5.72
CA MET A 281 3.32 -11.95 -6.08
C MET A 281 2.73 -11.62 -7.47
N LEU A 282 2.60 -10.34 -7.83
CA LEU A 282 2.11 -9.94 -9.15
C LEU A 282 3.12 -10.30 -10.25
N TYR A 283 4.42 -10.08 -10.03
CA TYR A 283 5.46 -10.56 -10.95
C TYR A 283 5.53 -12.09 -11.03
N GLU A 284 5.25 -12.81 -9.95
CA GLU A 284 5.17 -14.28 -9.97
C GLU A 284 3.99 -14.77 -10.82
N CYS A 285 2.87 -14.01 -10.87
CA CYS A 285 1.74 -14.31 -11.76
C CYS A 285 2.09 -14.12 -13.23
N GLU A 286 2.95 -13.15 -13.56
CA GLU A 286 3.47 -13.01 -14.93
C GLU A 286 4.38 -14.18 -15.34
N LYS A 287 5.12 -14.79 -14.40
CA LYS A 287 5.94 -15.98 -14.65
C LYS A 287 5.11 -17.26 -14.76
N HIS A 288 4.01 -17.33 -14.01
CA HIS A 288 3.11 -18.48 -13.90
C HIS A 288 1.69 -18.06 -14.29
N CYS A 289 1.48 -17.90 -15.59
CA CYS A 289 0.26 -17.29 -16.13
C CYS A 289 -0.98 -18.16 -15.96
N ASN A 290 -0.82 -19.48 -15.97
CA ASN A 290 -1.95 -20.39 -16.07
C ASN A 290 -2.55 -20.70 -14.71
N ASP A 291 -3.87 -20.87 -14.64
CA ASP A 291 -4.56 -21.11 -13.37
C ASP A 291 -4.17 -22.43 -12.70
N TYR A 292 -3.82 -23.47 -13.46
CA TYR A 292 -3.33 -24.74 -12.91
C TYR A 292 -2.00 -24.56 -12.14
N GLU A 293 -1.19 -23.55 -12.46
CA GLU A 293 0.07 -23.24 -11.75
C GLU A 293 -0.17 -22.55 -10.39
N TRP A 294 -1.44 -22.29 -10.07
CA TRP A 294 -1.93 -21.72 -8.82
C TRP A 294 -2.89 -22.67 -8.09
N GLU A 295 -2.98 -23.94 -8.49
CA GLU A 295 -3.67 -24.96 -7.70
C GLU A 295 -2.96 -25.21 -6.36
N ASP A 296 -3.64 -25.87 -5.42
CA ASP A 296 -3.17 -26.03 -4.04
C ASP A 296 -1.81 -26.74 -3.94
N ASN A 297 -1.54 -27.66 -4.86
CA ASN A 297 -0.24 -28.33 -4.97
C ASN A 297 0.88 -27.36 -5.37
N CYS A 298 0.62 -26.38 -6.24
CA CYS A 298 1.64 -25.44 -6.69
C CYS A 298 1.96 -24.32 -5.69
N ILE A 299 1.14 -24.10 -4.65
CA ILE A 299 1.29 -22.95 -3.74
C ILE A 299 2.65 -22.92 -3.05
N GLY A 300 3.22 -24.08 -2.71
CA GLY A 300 4.54 -24.15 -2.09
C GLY A 300 5.64 -23.61 -2.99
N ASP A 301 5.60 -24.01 -4.26
CA ASP A 301 6.55 -23.56 -5.27
C ASP A 301 6.39 -22.04 -5.52
N ARG A 302 5.16 -21.50 -5.53
CA ARG A 302 4.91 -20.06 -5.65
C ARG A 302 5.46 -19.25 -4.47
N ILE A 303 5.27 -19.73 -3.24
CA ILE A 303 5.81 -19.08 -2.03
C ILE A 303 7.34 -19.02 -2.12
N ILE A 304 7.98 -20.13 -2.50
CA ILE A 304 9.44 -20.19 -2.64
C ILE A 304 9.92 -19.27 -3.77
N GLY A 305 9.24 -19.27 -4.92
CA GLY A 305 9.55 -18.40 -6.06
C GLY A 305 9.55 -16.92 -5.67
N VAL A 306 8.51 -16.48 -4.95
CA VAL A 306 8.41 -15.10 -4.46
C VAL A 306 9.51 -14.76 -3.46
N LEU A 307 9.81 -15.64 -2.51
CA LEU A 307 10.86 -15.37 -1.52
C LEU A 307 12.27 -15.40 -2.13
N LEU A 308 12.53 -16.25 -3.13
CA LEU A 308 13.77 -16.21 -3.90
C LEU A 308 13.89 -14.90 -4.69
N GLN A 309 12.79 -14.45 -5.30
CA GLN A 309 12.75 -13.15 -5.97
C GLN A 309 12.98 -12.00 -4.97
N LEU A 310 12.45 -12.10 -3.75
CA LEU A 310 12.71 -11.13 -2.68
C LEU A 310 14.20 -11.07 -2.32
N VAL A 311 14.86 -12.23 -2.15
CA VAL A 311 16.31 -12.29 -1.92
C VAL A 311 17.06 -11.59 -3.03
N SER A 312 16.72 -11.86 -4.29
CA SER A 312 17.31 -11.21 -5.47
C SER A 312 17.11 -9.70 -5.45
N CYS A 313 15.89 -9.22 -5.23
CA CYS A 313 15.58 -7.79 -5.15
C CYS A 313 16.36 -7.08 -4.03
N LEU A 314 16.50 -7.71 -2.87
CA LEU A 314 17.26 -7.15 -1.74
C LEU A 314 18.77 -7.08 -2.06
N GLN A 315 19.34 -8.13 -2.65
CA GLN A 315 20.75 -8.16 -3.07
C GLN A 315 21.06 -7.15 -4.17
N CYS A 316 20.15 -7.03 -5.14
CA CYS A 316 20.23 -6.06 -6.23
C CYS A 316 19.83 -4.63 -5.78
N ARG A 317 19.35 -4.46 -4.54
CA ARG A 317 18.89 -3.21 -3.96
C ARG A 317 17.83 -2.49 -4.80
N ARG A 318 17.00 -3.27 -5.48
CA ARG A 318 15.96 -2.76 -6.39
C ARG A 318 14.76 -3.70 -6.40
N CYS A 319 13.59 -3.13 -6.17
CA CYS A 319 12.30 -3.78 -6.34
C CYS A 319 11.37 -2.81 -7.08
N ALA A 320 11.25 -2.98 -8.39
CA ALA A 320 10.35 -2.16 -9.19
C ALA A 320 8.89 -2.33 -8.73
N HIS A 321 8.13 -1.23 -8.72
CA HIS A 321 6.68 -1.28 -8.54
C HIS A 321 6.03 -1.91 -9.78
N TYR A 322 5.04 -2.79 -9.56
CA TYR A 322 4.42 -3.60 -10.61
C TYR A 322 3.89 -2.78 -11.81
N PHE A 323 2.97 -1.84 -11.55
CA PHE A 323 2.41 -0.97 -12.60
C PHE A 323 3.28 0.24 -12.99
N LEU A 324 4.30 0.57 -12.20
CA LEU A 324 5.08 1.81 -12.29
C LEU A 324 6.57 1.47 -12.18
N PRO A 325 7.16 0.78 -13.16
CA PRO A 325 8.48 0.16 -13.05
C PRO A 325 9.64 1.14 -12.83
N GLN A 326 9.42 2.43 -13.08
CA GLN A 326 10.33 3.53 -12.75
C GLN A 326 10.41 3.82 -11.24
N LEU A 327 9.38 3.47 -10.48
CA LEU A 327 9.34 3.60 -9.02
C LEU A 327 9.98 2.36 -8.38
N ASP A 328 11.04 2.58 -7.62
CA ASP A 328 11.74 1.53 -6.87
C ASP A 328 11.29 1.54 -5.40
N LEU A 329 10.69 0.45 -4.95
CA LEU A 329 10.15 0.26 -3.61
C LEU A 329 11.23 0.12 -2.53
N LEU A 330 12.48 -0.16 -2.92
CA LEU A 330 13.63 -0.23 -2.01
C LEU A 330 14.45 1.08 -1.99
N ARG A 331 14.03 2.10 -2.76
CA ARG A 331 14.73 3.38 -2.83
C ARG A 331 14.85 4.01 -1.44
N GLY A 332 16.04 4.53 -1.15
CA GLY A 332 16.33 5.26 0.09
C GLY A 332 16.45 4.36 1.33
N LYS A 333 16.33 3.03 1.20
CA LYS A 333 16.53 2.11 2.32
C LYS A 333 18.04 1.93 2.61
N PRO A 334 18.47 1.97 3.88
CA PRO A 334 19.87 1.75 4.24
C PRO A 334 20.41 0.40 3.75
N HIS A 335 21.57 0.39 3.10
CA HIS A 335 22.15 -0.82 2.52
C HIS A 335 22.35 -1.95 3.55
N HIS A 336 22.77 -1.61 4.78
CA HIS A 336 22.97 -2.62 5.82
C HIS A 336 21.66 -3.35 6.21
N LEU A 337 20.52 -2.66 6.16
CA LEU A 337 19.21 -3.27 6.40
C LEU A 337 18.79 -4.15 5.23
N LEU A 338 19.08 -3.75 3.98
CA LEU A 338 18.85 -4.60 2.79
C LEU A 338 19.67 -5.90 2.87
N ASP A 339 20.95 -5.80 3.24
CA ASP A 339 21.85 -6.96 3.36
C ASP A 339 21.41 -7.90 4.50
N GLN A 340 20.99 -7.34 5.65
CA GLN A 340 20.43 -8.11 6.76
C GLN A 340 19.14 -8.83 6.35
N SER A 341 18.20 -8.10 5.72
CA SER A 341 16.95 -8.65 5.21
C SER A 341 17.18 -9.77 4.19
N SER A 342 18.16 -9.61 3.30
CA SER A 342 18.50 -10.62 2.31
C SER A 342 18.96 -11.92 2.99
N LYS A 343 19.83 -11.84 4.01
CA LYS A 343 20.28 -12.99 4.79
C LYS A 343 19.12 -13.68 5.50
N MET A 344 18.22 -12.93 6.14
CA MET A 344 17.06 -13.48 6.83
C MET A 344 16.07 -14.16 5.87
N ALA A 345 15.77 -13.51 4.75
CA ALA A 345 14.91 -14.07 3.70
C ALA A 345 15.52 -15.34 3.11
N TRP A 346 16.83 -15.36 2.84
CA TRP A 346 17.54 -16.55 2.35
C TRP A 346 17.51 -17.70 3.35
N ASN A 347 17.74 -17.43 4.63
CA ASN A 347 17.68 -18.46 5.68
C ASN A 347 16.27 -19.07 5.78
N LEU A 348 15.23 -18.25 5.70
CA LEU A 348 13.85 -18.71 5.69
C LEU A 348 13.56 -19.60 4.46
N VAL A 349 13.92 -19.15 3.26
CA VAL A 349 13.75 -19.93 2.02
C VAL A 349 14.50 -21.25 2.10
N ARG A 350 15.76 -21.21 2.53
CA ARG A 350 16.59 -22.41 2.65
C ARG A 350 15.96 -23.41 3.63
N LYS A 351 15.40 -22.95 4.75
CA LYS A 351 14.68 -23.83 5.69
C LYS A 351 13.47 -24.48 5.02
N LEU A 352 12.63 -23.69 4.34
CA LEU A 352 11.46 -24.17 3.62
C LEU A 352 11.80 -25.15 2.48
N MET A 353 12.97 -24.99 1.84
CA MET A 353 13.43 -25.87 0.76
C MET A 353 14.04 -27.18 1.25
N LEU A 354 14.74 -27.15 2.40
CA LEU A 354 15.50 -28.30 2.90
C LEU A 354 14.70 -29.18 3.86
N ASP A 355 13.67 -28.65 4.52
CA ASP A 355 12.83 -29.40 5.45
C ASP A 355 11.36 -29.33 5.03
N ALA A 356 10.83 -30.47 4.59
CA ALA A 356 9.43 -30.60 4.19
C ALA A 356 8.45 -30.31 5.34
N ARG A 357 8.90 -30.35 6.60
CA ARG A 357 8.13 -30.01 7.82
C ARG A 357 8.50 -28.65 8.41
N ALA A 358 9.26 -27.83 7.69
CA ALA A 358 9.72 -26.53 8.19
C ALA A 358 8.58 -25.68 8.78
N LEU A 359 7.41 -25.69 8.12
CA LEU A 359 6.22 -24.93 8.50
C LEU A 359 5.61 -25.33 9.86
N GLU A 360 5.86 -26.54 10.37
CA GLU A 360 5.39 -26.94 11.72
C GLU A 360 6.07 -26.10 12.82
N SER A 361 7.30 -25.69 12.56
CA SER A 361 8.18 -24.98 13.50
C SER A 361 8.30 -23.48 13.22
N LEU A 362 7.57 -22.97 12.22
CA LEU A 362 7.57 -21.56 11.81
C LEU A 362 6.34 -20.81 12.34
#